data_AF-A0A2H5B930-F1
#
_entry.id   AF-A0A2H5B930-F1
#
_cell.length_a   1.000
_cell.length_b   1.000
_cell.length_c   1.000
_cell.angle_alpha   90.00
_cell.angle_beta   90.00
_cell.angle_gamma   90.00
#
_symmetry.space_group_name_H-M   'P 1'
#
loop_
_entity.id
_entity.type
_entity.pdbx_description
1 polymer ?
#
loop_
_entity_poly.entity_id
_entity_poly.type
_entity_poly.pdbx_seq_one_letter_code
_entity_poly.pdbx_strand_id
1 'polypeptide(L)'
;MLQAALRVLAAVSLASAVSTVAVAPASAVAPATVPAPRAAAADDLTTPCGPVLDYRASDWWQTTTQPDIAQSVAANATAEHWQWRNDVNTLWRGDTRENVEDIFRAGFTPRGKEVTPLDQYIVKGGGQSSAHLSTSCAQWVAQKFATYGTAKTGWVYEIYAPGGIDVNATARVNNYQSPYLWNKEIDFPGGIDGHYLKGACKYHLTATDPDTKVSTFENLGCKSNPDFAPFQQAPPAAH
;
A
#
# COMPACT_ATOMS: atom_id res chain seq x y z
N MET A 1 -51.58 6.93 -27.96
CA MET A 1 -51.05 5.78 -28.72
C MET A 1 -51.31 4.55 -27.87
N LEU A 2 -52.28 3.73 -28.28
CA LEU A 2 -52.90 2.67 -27.47
C LEU A 2 -52.68 1.30 -28.12
N GLN A 3 -52.38 0.33 -27.25
CA GLN A 3 -52.75 -1.08 -27.29
C GLN A 3 -52.07 -2.09 -28.24
N ALA A 4 -51.66 -3.16 -27.56
CA ALA A 4 -51.30 -4.50 -27.98
C ALA A 4 -52.30 -5.19 -28.92
N ALA A 5 -51.85 -6.17 -29.70
CA ALA A 5 -52.05 -7.60 -29.40
C ALA A 5 -51.71 -8.51 -30.60
N LEU A 6 -51.27 -9.72 -30.24
CA LEU A 6 -51.01 -10.95 -31.02
C LEU A 6 -51.93 -11.23 -32.22
N ARG A 7 -51.39 -11.94 -33.22
CA ARG A 7 -52.07 -13.11 -33.81
C ARG A 7 -51.11 -14.25 -34.17
N VAL A 8 -51.54 -15.44 -33.76
CA VAL A 8 -51.05 -16.80 -34.00
C VAL A 8 -51.61 -17.32 -35.33
N LEU A 9 -50.97 -18.36 -35.91
CA LEU A 9 -51.53 -19.57 -36.59
C LEU A 9 -50.49 -20.08 -37.62
N ALA A 10 -49.87 -21.26 -37.46
CA ALA A 10 -50.37 -22.64 -37.53
C ALA A 10 -50.08 -23.29 -38.91
N ALA A 11 -49.43 -24.47 -38.89
CA ALA A 11 -49.56 -25.62 -39.81
C ALA A 11 -48.24 -26.42 -39.85
N VAL A 12 -48.10 -27.71 -40.15
CA VAL A 12 -48.96 -28.91 -40.30
C VAL A 12 -47.95 -30.08 -40.34
N SER A 13 -48.22 -31.10 -39.53
CA SER A 13 -48.12 -32.56 -39.76
C SER A 13 -46.92 -33.28 -40.43
N LEU A 14 -46.50 -34.35 -39.71
CA LEU A 14 -46.36 -35.77 -40.10
C LEU A 14 -45.14 -36.29 -40.91
N ALA A 15 -44.33 -37.05 -40.16
CA ALA A 15 -44.02 -38.49 -40.34
C ALA A 15 -42.88 -38.98 -41.25
N SER A 16 -42.23 -40.02 -40.70
CA SER A 16 -41.42 -41.08 -41.35
C SER A 16 -39.93 -40.77 -41.53
N ALA A 17 -38.97 -41.68 -41.41
CA ALA A 17 -38.84 -43.01 -40.82
C ALA A 17 -37.34 -43.40 -40.95
N VAL A 18 -36.89 -44.36 -40.13
CA VAL A 18 -35.74 -45.28 -40.31
C VAL A 18 -34.33 -44.70 -40.58
N SER A 19 -33.40 -44.95 -39.66
CA SER A 19 -32.25 -45.86 -39.89
C SER A 19 -31.16 -45.65 -38.84
N THR A 20 -30.84 -46.75 -38.17
CA THR A 20 -29.73 -46.95 -37.24
C THR A 20 -28.39 -46.77 -37.94
N VAL A 21 -27.56 -45.83 -37.47
CA VAL A 21 -26.12 -45.81 -37.74
C VAL A 21 -25.36 -45.38 -36.48
N ALA A 22 -24.24 -46.05 -36.24
CA ALA A 22 -23.44 -46.10 -35.03
C ALA A 22 -23.13 -44.74 -34.37
N VAL A 23 -23.30 -44.71 -33.04
CA VAL A 23 -22.84 -43.62 -32.18
C VAL A 23 -21.32 -43.74 -32.02
N ALA A 24 -20.57 -42.90 -32.73
CA ALA A 24 -19.25 -42.48 -32.29
C ALA A 24 -19.43 -41.46 -31.14
N PRO A 25 -18.57 -41.43 -30.10
CA PRO A 25 -18.66 -40.42 -29.06
C PRO A 25 -18.25 -39.06 -29.67
N ALA A 26 -19.24 -38.24 -30.02
CA ALA A 26 -19.03 -36.83 -30.30
C ALA A 26 -18.82 -36.11 -28.97
N SER A 27 -17.64 -35.53 -28.81
CA SER A 27 -17.28 -34.62 -27.71
C SER A 27 -18.38 -33.60 -27.48
N ALA A 28 -18.93 -33.58 -26.27
CA ALA A 28 -19.91 -32.59 -25.85
C ALA A 28 -19.26 -31.20 -25.90
N VAL A 29 -19.68 -30.37 -26.85
CA VAL A 29 -19.42 -28.94 -26.82
C VAL A 29 -20.34 -28.36 -25.75
N ALA A 30 -19.75 -28.02 -24.61
CA ALA A 30 -20.44 -27.33 -23.53
C ALA A 30 -20.99 -25.99 -24.03
N PRO A 31 -22.18 -25.55 -23.55
CA PRO A 31 -22.75 -24.27 -23.93
C PRO A 31 -21.83 -23.14 -23.46
N ALA A 32 -21.56 -22.20 -24.36
CA ALA A 32 -20.79 -21.00 -24.08
C ALA A 32 -21.42 -20.23 -22.92
N THR A 33 -20.71 -20.21 -21.79
CA THR A 33 -21.04 -19.41 -20.63
C THR A 33 -20.86 -17.95 -21.02
N VAL A 34 -21.95 -17.19 -21.03
CA VAL A 34 -21.89 -15.72 -21.09
C VAL A 34 -21.09 -15.27 -19.89
N PRO A 35 -19.97 -14.53 -20.05
CA PRO A 35 -19.22 -14.04 -18.91
C PRO A 35 -20.13 -13.15 -18.08
N ALA A 36 -20.26 -13.47 -16.79
CA ALA A 36 -20.84 -12.55 -15.82
C ALA A 36 -20.12 -11.19 -15.93
N PRO A 37 -20.83 -10.05 -15.77
CA PRO A 37 -20.18 -8.75 -15.78
C PRO A 37 -19.06 -8.76 -14.74
N ARG A 38 -17.83 -8.57 -15.23
CA ARG A 38 -16.63 -8.45 -14.40
C ARG A 38 -16.91 -7.34 -13.39
N ALA A 39 -16.98 -7.70 -12.11
CA ALA A 39 -16.91 -6.72 -11.04
C ALA A 39 -15.74 -5.78 -11.36
N ALA A 40 -15.99 -4.47 -11.37
CA ALA A 40 -14.97 -3.47 -11.65
C ALA A 40 -13.70 -3.87 -10.87
N ALA A 41 -12.58 -4.05 -11.59
CA ALA A 41 -11.32 -4.38 -10.94
C ALA A 41 -11.11 -3.34 -9.85
N ALA A 42 -11.03 -3.78 -8.59
CA ALA A 42 -10.62 -2.90 -7.50
C ALA A 42 -9.35 -2.20 -7.98
N ASP A 43 -9.34 -0.87 -7.93
CA ASP A 43 -8.19 -0.08 -8.34
C ASP A 43 -6.99 -0.55 -7.50
N ASP A 44 -6.09 -1.29 -8.13
CA ASP A 44 -4.91 -1.90 -7.50
C ASP A 44 -4.05 -0.85 -6.79
N LEU A 45 -4.17 0.42 -7.16
CA LEU A 45 -3.44 1.49 -6.49
C LEU A 45 -3.92 1.77 -5.06
N THR A 46 -5.18 1.45 -4.73
CA THR A 46 -5.81 1.77 -3.44
C THR A 46 -6.07 0.55 -2.55
N THR A 47 -5.55 -0.61 -2.94
CA THR A 47 -5.60 -1.81 -2.12
C THR A 47 -4.67 -1.67 -0.91
N PRO A 48 -5.02 -2.29 0.24
CA PRO A 48 -4.09 -2.47 1.35
C PRO A 48 -2.79 -3.15 0.89
N CYS A 49 -1.69 -2.82 1.56
CA CYS A 49 -0.36 -3.33 1.25
C CYS A 49 -0.16 -4.80 1.64
N GLY A 50 -0.96 -5.31 2.59
CA GLY A 50 -0.76 -6.64 3.13
C GLY A 50 -1.80 -7.03 4.20
N PRO A 51 -1.57 -8.13 4.93
CA PRO A 51 -2.40 -8.53 6.05
C PRO A 51 -2.31 -7.51 7.19
N VAL A 52 -3.44 -7.27 7.84
CA VAL A 52 -3.56 -6.36 8.98
C VAL A 52 -4.15 -7.05 10.20
N LEU A 53 -3.99 -6.41 11.36
CA LEU A 53 -4.52 -6.77 12.66
C LEU A 53 -4.79 -5.53 13.51
N ASP A 54 -5.42 -5.73 14.66
CA ASP A 54 -5.60 -4.66 15.64
C ASP A 54 -4.27 -4.18 16.22
N TYR A 55 -4.25 -2.96 16.75
CA TYR A 55 -3.09 -2.34 17.38
C TYR A 55 -2.34 -3.27 18.35
N ARG A 56 -1.02 -3.35 18.16
CA ARG A 56 -0.08 -3.98 19.10
C ARG A 56 0.94 -2.98 19.60
N ALA A 57 0.81 -2.61 20.86
CA ALA A 57 1.75 -1.69 21.50
C ALA A 57 3.21 -2.18 21.42
N SER A 58 3.45 -3.50 21.49
CA SER A 58 4.78 -4.08 21.37
C SER A 58 5.48 -3.75 20.05
N ASP A 59 4.74 -3.73 18.94
CA ASP A 59 5.32 -3.53 17.61
C ASP A 59 5.62 -2.04 17.38
N TRP A 60 4.78 -1.18 17.94
CA TRP A 60 5.03 0.26 17.98
C TRP A 60 6.24 0.63 18.85
N TRP A 61 6.33 0.07 20.06
CA TRP A 61 7.44 0.32 20.99
C TRP A 61 8.80 -0.10 20.44
N GLN A 62 8.83 -1.12 19.58
CA GLN A 62 10.05 -1.58 18.93
C GLN A 62 10.59 -0.59 17.91
N THR A 63 9.72 0.18 17.25
CA THR A 63 10.09 1.00 16.08
C THR A 63 10.21 2.48 16.38
N THR A 64 9.47 3.00 17.36
CA THR A 64 9.34 4.44 17.60
C THR A 64 10.66 5.11 18.04
N THR A 65 10.87 6.34 17.55
CA THR A 65 11.90 7.26 18.07
C THR A 65 11.35 8.27 19.07
N GLN A 66 10.03 8.24 19.32
CA GLN A 66 9.32 9.14 20.22
C GLN A 66 8.49 8.30 21.22
N PRO A 67 9.11 7.77 22.28
CA PRO A 67 8.40 6.94 23.26
C PRO A 67 7.38 7.74 24.10
N ASP A 68 7.55 9.05 24.20
CA ASP A 68 6.71 9.92 25.04
C ASP A 68 5.29 10.13 24.51
N ILE A 69 5.01 9.76 23.25
CA ILE A 69 3.66 9.87 22.66
C ILE A 69 2.82 8.58 22.80
N ALA A 70 3.31 7.58 23.55
CA ALA A 70 2.70 6.24 23.63
C ALA A 70 1.20 6.27 23.99
N GLN A 71 0.81 7.11 24.95
CA GLN A 71 -0.58 7.24 25.36
C GLN A 71 -1.47 7.80 24.25
N SER A 72 -0.99 8.82 23.52
CA SER A 72 -1.69 9.40 22.38
C SER A 72 -1.83 8.39 21.24
N VAL A 73 -0.80 7.61 20.97
CA VAL A 73 -0.85 6.54 19.95
C VAL A 73 -1.90 5.50 20.33
N ALA A 74 -1.88 4.97 21.55
CA ALA A 74 -2.84 3.95 22.00
C ALA A 74 -4.30 4.46 22.00
N ALA A 75 -4.51 5.74 22.36
CA ALA A 75 -5.83 6.35 22.36
C ALA A 75 -6.39 6.48 20.93
N ASN A 76 -5.61 7.02 19.99
CA ASN A 76 -6.05 7.20 18.60
C ASN A 76 -6.17 5.86 17.87
N ALA A 77 -5.26 4.90 18.12
CA ALA A 77 -5.35 3.53 17.63
C ALA A 77 -6.73 2.91 17.85
N THR A 78 -7.26 3.08 19.07
CA THR A 78 -8.56 2.57 19.49
C THR A 78 -9.70 3.38 18.89
N ALA A 79 -9.60 4.71 18.96
CA ALA A 79 -10.65 5.62 18.52
C ALA A 79 -10.90 5.59 17.00
N GLU A 80 -9.84 5.37 16.21
CA GLU A 80 -9.88 5.39 14.75
C GLU A 80 -9.77 4.00 14.12
N HIS A 81 -9.88 2.92 14.92
CA HIS A 81 -9.82 1.54 14.44
C HIS A 81 -8.64 1.27 13.50
N TRP A 82 -7.45 1.79 13.84
CA TRP A 82 -6.28 1.70 12.99
C TRP A 82 -5.94 0.24 12.68
N GLN A 83 -5.75 -0.03 11.40
CA GLN A 83 -5.40 -1.35 10.89
C GLN A 83 -3.88 -1.46 10.83
N TRP A 84 -3.30 -2.21 11.76
CA TRP A 84 -1.86 -2.39 11.87
C TRP A 84 -1.36 -3.50 10.95
N ARG A 85 -0.28 -3.24 10.22
CA ARG A 85 0.35 -4.22 9.35
C ARG A 85 0.91 -5.41 10.16
N ASN A 86 0.68 -6.63 9.66
CA ASN A 86 1.12 -7.89 10.27
C ASN A 86 2.27 -8.58 9.52
N ASP A 87 3.03 -7.82 8.75
CA ASP A 87 4.20 -8.34 8.05
C ASP A 87 5.42 -7.44 8.28
N VAL A 88 6.56 -7.93 7.82
CA VAL A 88 7.83 -7.20 7.80
C VAL A 88 8.34 -7.06 6.37
N ASN A 89 7.42 -7.02 5.40
CA ASN A 89 7.78 -6.81 4.01
C ASN A 89 8.47 -5.46 3.85
N THR A 90 9.34 -5.37 2.85
CA THR A 90 10.12 -4.16 2.58
C THR A 90 9.22 -2.95 2.37
N LEU A 91 9.52 -1.89 3.11
CA LEU A 91 8.93 -0.57 2.91
C LEU A 91 9.97 0.39 2.34
N TRP A 92 9.46 1.47 1.77
CA TRP A 92 10.26 2.47 1.09
C TRP A 92 9.89 3.86 1.55
N ARG A 93 10.90 4.71 1.74
CA ARG A 93 10.68 6.12 2.04
C ARG A 93 11.53 7.00 1.14
N GLY A 94 10.89 7.94 0.46
CA GLY A 94 11.57 9.01 -0.26
C GLY A 94 11.89 10.16 0.70
N ASP A 95 13.13 10.64 0.69
CA ASP A 95 13.55 11.77 1.50
C ASP A 95 14.58 12.63 0.75
N THR A 96 14.48 13.95 0.87
CA THR A 96 15.37 14.90 0.17
C THR A 96 16.58 15.29 1.00
N ARG A 97 16.63 14.89 2.27
CA ARG A 97 17.77 15.16 3.15
C ARG A 97 19.02 14.44 2.68
N GLU A 98 20.14 15.15 2.67
CA GLU A 98 21.44 14.63 2.24
C GLU A 98 22.24 13.95 3.36
N ASN A 99 21.80 14.05 4.62
CA ASN A 99 22.48 13.51 5.79
C ASN A 99 22.12 12.03 6.07
N VAL A 100 22.29 11.18 5.06
CA VAL A 100 21.92 9.75 5.10
C VAL A 100 22.54 9.03 6.30
N GLU A 101 23.81 9.29 6.59
CA GLU A 101 24.54 8.67 7.70
C GLU A 101 23.96 9.06 9.07
N ASP A 102 23.44 10.28 9.22
CA ASP A 102 22.77 10.70 10.46
C ASP A 102 21.41 10.02 10.59
N ILE A 103 20.69 9.87 9.47
CA ILE A 103 19.40 9.17 9.42
C ILE A 103 19.59 7.67 9.71
N PHE A 104 20.67 7.05 9.27
CA PHE A 104 20.99 5.66 9.64
C PHE A 104 21.22 5.49 11.13
N ARG A 105 21.85 6.46 11.81
CA ARG A 105 22.11 6.38 13.25
C ARG A 105 20.90 6.75 14.12
N ALA A 106 20.18 7.80 13.73
CA ALA A 106 19.08 8.35 14.53
C ALA A 106 17.70 7.80 14.14
N GLY A 107 17.60 7.17 12.96
CA GLY A 107 16.35 6.82 12.35
C GLY A 107 15.58 8.01 11.78
N PHE A 108 14.32 7.76 11.51
CA PHE A 108 13.36 8.74 11.03
C PHE A 108 12.48 9.24 12.16
N THR A 109 12.95 10.27 12.86
CA THR A 109 12.11 11.00 13.82
C THR A 109 11.15 11.96 13.11
N PRO A 110 9.83 11.91 13.40
CA PRO A 110 8.86 12.86 12.87
C PRO A 110 9.17 14.30 13.31
N ARG A 111 8.67 15.28 12.56
CA ARG A 111 8.92 16.71 12.83
C ARG A 111 8.15 17.23 14.04
N GLY A 112 7.02 16.62 14.36
CA GLY A 112 6.19 16.96 15.51
C GLY A 112 5.98 15.77 16.43
N LYS A 113 5.22 16.02 17.50
CA LYS A 113 4.77 15.00 18.46
C LYS A 113 3.25 14.86 18.52
N GLU A 114 2.54 15.75 17.83
CA GLU A 114 1.09 15.69 17.77
C GLU A 114 0.64 14.56 16.85
N VAL A 115 -0.11 13.62 17.41
CA VAL A 115 -0.79 12.54 16.67
C VAL A 115 -2.05 13.16 16.06
N THR A 116 -1.92 13.67 14.85
CA THR A 116 -3.03 14.27 14.10
C THR A 116 -4.01 13.16 13.69
N PRO A 117 -5.34 13.37 13.75
CA PRO A 117 -6.28 12.37 13.27
C PRO A 117 -5.96 11.91 11.85
N LEU A 118 -6.01 10.61 11.59
CA LEU A 118 -5.47 10.05 10.35
C LEU A 118 -6.19 10.61 9.12
N ASP A 119 -7.51 10.75 9.19
CA ASP A 119 -8.34 11.33 8.13
C ASP A 119 -7.97 12.78 7.76
N GLN A 120 -7.41 13.55 8.69
CA GLN A 120 -6.89 14.89 8.47
C GLN A 120 -5.45 14.89 7.96
N TYR A 121 -4.65 13.92 8.40
CA TYR A 121 -3.26 13.77 7.97
C TYR A 121 -3.19 13.32 6.50
N ILE A 122 -3.98 12.31 6.12
CA ILE A 122 -3.88 11.65 4.80
C ILE A 122 -4.49 12.46 3.65
N VAL A 123 -5.23 13.53 3.92
CA VAL A 123 -5.77 14.44 2.88
C VAL A 123 -4.84 15.60 2.58
N LYS A 124 -3.80 15.78 3.39
CA LYS A 124 -2.78 16.81 3.24
C LYS A 124 -1.54 16.20 2.58
N GLY A 125 -0.82 17.01 1.82
CA GLY A 125 0.47 16.59 1.24
C GLY A 125 1.57 16.44 2.30
N GLY A 126 2.79 16.12 1.84
CA GLY A 126 3.97 16.02 2.70
C GLY A 126 4.37 17.34 3.38
N GLY A 127 5.22 17.25 4.40
CA GLY A 127 5.82 18.43 5.08
C GLY A 127 5.11 18.90 6.34
N GLN A 128 4.07 18.20 6.77
CA GLN A 128 3.33 18.47 8.02
C GLN A 128 4.23 18.29 9.25
N SER A 129 4.01 19.12 10.28
CA SER A 129 4.67 18.99 11.58
C SER A 129 3.83 18.11 12.50
N SER A 130 3.80 16.81 12.23
CA SER A 130 3.04 15.83 13.00
C SER A 130 3.94 14.70 13.50
N ALA A 131 3.39 13.83 14.35
CA ALA A 131 4.02 12.58 14.78
C ALA A 131 4.01 11.48 13.69
N HIS A 132 3.36 11.71 12.56
CA HIS A 132 3.23 10.72 11.49
C HIS A 132 4.48 10.67 10.63
N LEU A 133 4.93 9.46 10.32
CA LEU A 133 6.04 9.21 9.42
C LEU A 133 5.56 8.31 8.28
N SER A 134 5.37 8.94 7.13
CA SER A 134 5.00 8.25 5.90
C SER A 134 6.10 7.31 5.38
N THR A 135 5.71 6.09 5.03
CA THR A 135 6.45 5.16 4.17
C THR A 135 5.49 4.56 3.14
N SER A 136 6.00 3.81 2.17
CA SER A 136 5.17 3.15 1.16
C SER A 136 5.60 1.69 0.97
N CYS A 137 4.64 0.80 0.72
CA CYS A 137 4.97 -0.56 0.27
C CYS A 137 5.36 -0.62 -1.22
N ALA A 138 5.32 0.51 -1.94
CA ALA A 138 5.69 0.60 -3.35
C ALA A 138 6.91 1.50 -3.56
N GLN A 139 8.02 0.92 -4.02
CA GLN A 139 9.28 1.65 -4.23
C GLN A 139 9.14 2.86 -5.17
N TRP A 140 8.33 2.73 -6.24
CA TRP A 140 8.13 3.81 -7.21
C TRP A 140 7.45 5.04 -6.59
N VAL A 141 6.62 4.85 -5.56
CA VAL A 141 6.01 5.95 -4.80
C VAL A 141 7.10 6.72 -4.04
N ALA A 142 7.98 5.99 -3.34
CA ALA A 142 9.12 6.58 -2.64
C ALA A 142 10.08 7.33 -3.60
N GLN A 143 10.35 6.77 -4.79
CA GLN A 143 11.13 7.45 -5.83
C GLN A 143 10.47 8.77 -6.25
N LYS A 144 9.16 8.76 -6.52
CA LYS A 144 8.39 9.96 -6.88
C LYS A 144 8.49 11.04 -5.81
N PHE A 145 8.40 10.69 -4.52
CA PHE A 145 8.50 11.66 -3.43
C PHE A 145 9.94 12.12 -3.17
N ALA A 146 10.94 11.28 -3.37
CA ALA A 146 12.35 11.66 -3.27
C ALA A 146 12.74 12.71 -4.33
N THR A 147 12.09 12.69 -5.50
CA THR A 147 12.45 13.54 -6.64
C THR A 147 11.44 14.63 -7.00
N TYR A 148 10.48 14.95 -6.11
CA TYR A 148 9.41 15.93 -6.41
C TYR A 148 9.89 17.39 -6.48
N GLY A 149 11.04 17.72 -5.88
CA GLY A 149 11.59 19.08 -5.82
C GLY A 149 12.29 19.56 -7.09
N THR A 150 12.72 20.83 -7.10
CA THR A 150 13.43 21.46 -8.24
C THR A 150 14.72 20.72 -8.62
N ALA A 151 15.43 20.19 -7.63
CA ALA A 151 16.64 19.40 -7.84
C ALA A 151 16.35 18.03 -8.50
N LYS A 152 15.10 17.58 -8.49
CA LYS A 152 14.66 16.27 -9.04
C LYS A 152 15.49 15.10 -8.54
N THR A 153 16.09 15.24 -7.37
CA THR A 153 17.07 14.31 -6.81
C THR A 153 16.78 14.10 -5.34
N GLY A 154 16.89 12.87 -4.86
CA GLY A 154 16.73 12.54 -3.45
C GLY A 154 17.07 11.08 -3.16
N TRP A 155 16.86 10.67 -1.92
CA TRP A 155 17.21 9.36 -1.41
C TRP A 155 15.97 8.49 -1.21
N VAL A 156 16.06 7.24 -1.61
CA VAL A 156 15.04 6.22 -1.35
C VAL A 156 15.61 5.20 -0.39
N TYR A 157 15.02 5.13 0.80
CA TYR A 157 15.43 4.26 1.90
C TYR A 157 14.67 2.94 1.84
N GLU A 158 15.38 1.85 2.07
CA GLU A 158 14.83 0.49 2.19
C GLU A 158 14.69 0.14 3.68
N ILE A 159 13.47 -0.21 4.11
CA ILE A 159 13.09 -0.29 5.53
C ILE A 159 12.47 -1.66 5.83
N TYR A 160 12.87 -2.28 6.95
CA TYR A 160 12.36 -3.57 7.44
C TYR A 160 11.88 -3.46 8.89
N ALA A 161 10.84 -2.67 9.13
CA ALA A 161 10.27 -2.46 10.46
C ALA A 161 9.01 -3.33 10.68
N PRO A 162 8.73 -3.82 11.91
CA PRO A 162 7.42 -4.39 12.25
C PRO A 162 6.35 -3.30 12.39
N GLY A 163 5.07 -3.68 12.24
CA GLY A 163 3.94 -2.77 12.45
C GLY A 163 3.84 -1.66 11.41
N GLY A 164 3.35 -0.49 11.87
CA GLY A 164 2.88 0.61 11.04
C GLY A 164 1.39 0.46 10.68
N ILE A 165 0.71 1.59 10.53
CA ILE A 165 -0.71 1.68 10.15
C ILE A 165 -0.79 1.54 8.64
N ASP A 166 -1.53 0.54 8.14
CA ASP A 166 -1.90 0.50 6.74
C ASP A 166 -3.01 1.54 6.50
N VAL A 167 -2.66 2.63 5.82
CA VAL A 167 -3.56 3.77 5.59
C VAL A 167 -4.74 3.35 4.73
N ASN A 168 -4.53 2.50 3.71
CA ASN A 168 -5.59 2.06 2.82
C ASN A 168 -6.57 1.11 3.52
N ALA A 169 -6.06 0.20 4.35
CA ALA A 169 -6.90 -0.67 5.17
C ALA A 169 -7.72 0.14 6.19
N THR A 170 -7.07 1.07 6.90
CA THR A 170 -7.73 1.93 7.89
C THR A 170 -8.77 2.84 7.25
N ALA A 171 -8.45 3.45 6.10
CA ALA A 171 -9.40 4.27 5.36
C ALA A 171 -10.62 3.46 4.90
N ARG A 172 -10.44 2.20 4.50
CA ARG A 172 -11.55 1.32 4.10
C ARG A 172 -12.47 0.99 5.27
N VAL A 173 -11.93 0.66 6.43
CA VAL A 173 -12.73 0.33 7.63
C VAL A 173 -13.53 1.54 8.11
N ASN A 174 -12.93 2.74 8.05
CA ASN A 174 -13.55 3.97 8.56
C ASN A 174 -14.22 4.85 7.50
N ASN A 175 -14.24 4.41 6.22
CA ASN A 175 -14.74 5.17 5.08
C ASN A 175 -14.08 6.56 4.88
N TYR A 176 -12.79 6.68 5.23
CA TYR A 176 -12.03 7.91 4.99
C TYR A 176 -11.83 8.15 3.50
N GLN A 177 -11.86 9.43 3.11
CA GLN A 177 -11.66 9.85 1.73
C GLN A 177 -10.33 10.59 1.62
N SER A 178 -9.47 10.19 0.69
CA SER A 178 -8.23 10.89 0.39
C SER A 178 -7.84 10.78 -1.09
N PRO A 179 -7.36 11.87 -1.71
CA PRO A 179 -6.81 11.82 -3.06
C PRO A 179 -5.42 11.13 -3.13
N TYR A 180 -4.88 10.68 -1.99
CA TYR A 180 -3.52 10.17 -1.84
C TYR A 180 -3.46 8.69 -1.44
N LEU A 181 -4.58 7.95 -1.43
CA LEU A 181 -4.58 6.50 -1.13
C LEU A 181 -3.73 5.68 -2.12
N TRP A 182 -3.48 6.20 -3.31
CA TRP A 182 -2.55 5.61 -4.28
C TRP A 182 -1.09 5.59 -3.80
N ASN A 183 -0.75 6.33 -2.74
CA ASN A 183 0.59 6.30 -2.13
C ASN A 183 0.92 4.93 -1.51
N LYS A 184 -0.07 4.07 -1.30
CA LYS A 184 0.10 2.77 -0.62
C LYS A 184 0.87 2.94 0.69
N GLU A 185 0.40 3.90 1.49
CA GLU A 185 1.11 4.40 2.65
C GLU A 185 1.02 3.44 3.84
N ILE A 186 2.17 3.17 4.45
CA ILE A 186 2.27 2.64 5.80
C ILE A 186 2.78 3.78 6.68
N ASP A 187 1.96 4.22 7.63
CA ASP A 187 2.30 5.31 8.53
C ASP A 187 2.87 4.79 9.87
N PHE A 188 3.92 5.43 10.34
CA PHE A 188 4.57 5.13 11.62
C PHE A 188 4.49 6.33 12.57
N PRO A 189 3.46 6.40 13.44
CA PRO A 189 3.42 7.39 14.50
C PRO A 189 4.65 7.28 15.39
N GLY A 190 5.40 8.37 15.60
CA GLY A 190 6.63 8.38 16.40
C GLY A 190 7.89 7.94 15.64
N GLY A 191 7.76 7.56 14.37
CA GLY A 191 8.89 7.30 13.49
C GLY A 191 9.40 5.87 13.50
N ILE A 192 10.61 5.71 12.95
CA ILE A 192 11.27 4.41 12.76
C ILE A 192 12.73 4.55 13.17
N ASP A 193 13.21 3.71 14.09
CA ASP A 193 14.60 3.66 14.51
C ASP A 193 15.55 3.29 13.35
N GLY A 194 16.77 3.81 13.40
CA GLY A 194 17.83 3.62 12.43
C GLY A 194 18.17 2.17 12.14
N HIS A 195 18.12 1.27 13.14
CA HIS A 195 18.49 -0.14 12.93
C HIS A 195 17.54 -0.91 12.00
N TYR A 196 16.36 -0.36 11.70
CA TYR A 196 15.42 -0.90 10.70
C TYR A 196 15.70 -0.44 9.26
N LEU A 197 16.58 0.53 9.06
CA LEU A 197 16.95 1.03 7.74
C LEU A 197 18.11 0.20 7.21
N LYS A 198 17.91 -0.52 6.11
CA LYS A 198 18.97 -1.34 5.49
C LYS A 198 19.99 -0.48 4.74
N GLY A 199 19.50 0.55 4.08
CA GLY A 199 20.30 1.42 3.24
C GLY A 199 19.45 2.43 2.49
N ALA A 200 20.11 3.21 1.64
CA ALA A 200 19.45 4.20 0.79
C ALA A 200 20.16 4.31 -0.56
N CYS A 201 19.40 4.43 -1.64
CA CYS A 201 19.93 4.74 -2.96
C CYS A 201 19.49 6.14 -3.39
N LYS A 202 20.42 6.91 -3.97
CA LYS A 202 20.14 8.24 -4.48
C LYS A 202 19.63 8.13 -5.90
N TYR A 203 18.52 8.80 -6.20
CA TYR A 203 17.91 8.81 -7.52
C TYR A 203 17.78 10.21 -8.06
N HIS A 204 17.93 10.35 -9.38
CA HIS A 204 17.59 11.53 -10.16
C HIS A 204 16.46 11.21 -11.14
N LEU A 205 15.40 12.02 -11.17
CA LEU A 205 14.31 11.90 -12.15
C LEU A 205 14.76 12.47 -13.49
N THR A 206 14.92 11.59 -14.48
CA THR A 206 15.40 11.97 -15.82
C THR A 206 14.26 12.33 -16.76
N ALA A 207 13.13 11.64 -16.67
CA ALA A 207 11.95 11.89 -17.49
C ALA A 207 10.66 11.45 -16.81
N THR A 208 9.56 12.12 -17.17
CA THR A 208 8.20 11.63 -16.91
C THR A 208 7.46 11.64 -18.23
N ASP A 209 6.95 10.49 -18.64
CA ASP A 209 6.16 10.37 -19.85
C ASP A 209 4.85 11.18 -19.70
N PRO A 210 4.55 12.10 -20.63
CA PRO A 210 3.42 13.00 -20.48
C PRO A 210 2.06 12.31 -20.59
N ASP A 211 1.98 11.14 -21.23
CA ASP A 211 0.73 10.45 -21.49
C ASP A 211 0.44 9.41 -20.40
N THR A 212 1.42 8.57 -20.11
CA THR A 212 1.31 7.47 -19.14
C THR A 212 1.63 7.90 -17.71
N LYS A 213 2.26 9.07 -17.52
CA LYS A 213 2.78 9.57 -16.23
C LYS A 213 3.83 8.66 -15.57
N VAL A 214 4.36 7.69 -16.31
CA VAL A 214 5.45 6.82 -15.86
C VAL A 214 6.74 7.64 -15.79
N SER A 215 7.49 7.48 -14.70
CA SER A 215 8.73 8.21 -14.47
C SER A 215 9.94 7.29 -14.61
N THR A 216 11.02 7.82 -15.20
CA THR A 216 12.31 7.15 -15.37
C THR A 216 13.31 7.80 -14.42
N PHE A 217 14.08 6.96 -13.72
CA PHE A 217 15.03 7.40 -12.71
C PHE A 217 16.44 6.87 -13.03
N GLU A 218 17.44 7.72 -12.83
CA GLU A 218 18.84 7.34 -12.79
C GLU A 218 19.24 7.05 -11.33
N ASN A 219 19.88 5.91 -11.07
CA ASN A 219 20.45 5.60 -9.76
C ASN A 219 21.87 6.17 -9.69
N LEU A 220 22.10 7.13 -8.79
CA LEU A 220 23.36 7.85 -8.60
C LEU A 220 24.29 7.17 -7.57
N GLY A 221 23.90 6.01 -7.03
CA GLY A 221 24.67 5.25 -6.05
C GLY A 221 23.92 5.01 -4.75
N CYS A 222 24.37 4.01 -4.00
CA CYS A 222 23.73 3.58 -2.76
C CYS A 222 24.70 3.61 -1.58
N LYS A 223 24.14 3.82 -0.39
CA LYS A 223 24.81 3.72 0.90
C LYS A 223 24.14 2.61 1.71
N SER A 224 24.94 1.78 2.37
CA SER A 224 24.46 0.74 3.27
C SER A 224 24.53 1.22 4.70
N ASN A 225 23.56 0.84 5.53
CA ASN A 225 23.60 1.11 6.96
C ASN A 225 24.41 0.00 7.66
N PRO A 226 25.56 0.33 8.29
CA PRO A 226 26.34 -0.68 9.03
C PRO A 226 25.61 -1.20 10.27
N ASP A 227 24.66 -0.43 10.82
CA ASP A 227 23.92 -0.74 12.04
C ASP A 227 22.57 -1.45 11.75
N PHE A 228 22.34 -1.91 10.52
CA PHE A 228 21.12 -2.61 10.14
C PHE A 228 20.99 -3.94 10.90
N ALA A 229 20.01 -4.00 11.80
CA ALA A 229 19.79 -5.12 12.72
C ALA A 229 18.30 -5.24 13.09
N PRO A 230 17.39 -5.44 12.11
CA PRO A 230 15.95 -5.29 12.32
C PRO A 230 15.36 -6.29 13.33
N PHE A 231 16.01 -7.43 13.54
CA PHE A 231 15.48 -8.52 14.38
C PHE A 231 16.55 -9.13 15.29
N GLN A 232 17.62 -8.39 15.61
CA GLN A 232 18.57 -8.89 16.61
C GLN A 232 17.85 -9.02 17.96
N GLN A 233 17.86 -10.24 18.50
CA GLN A 233 17.30 -10.52 19.82
C GLN A 233 18.13 -9.78 20.87
N ALA A 234 17.45 -9.12 21.83
CA ALA A 234 18.14 -8.60 23.00
C ALA A 234 18.97 -9.72 23.65
N PRO A 235 20.21 -9.45 24.11
CA PRO A 235 20.94 -10.44 24.89
C PRO A 235 20.07 -10.86 26.08
N PRO A 236 20.06 -12.16 26.45
CA PRO A 236 19.26 -12.62 27.58
C PRO A 236 19.61 -11.79 28.81
N ALA A 237 18.59 -11.26 29.48
CA ALA A 237 18.77 -10.47 30.69
C ALA A 237 19.63 -11.26 31.69
N ALA A 238 20.74 -10.67 32.13
CA ALA A 238 21.54 -11.25 33.20
C ALA A 238 20.66 -11.27 34.47
N HIS A 239 20.43 -12.49 34.98
CA HIS A 239 19.70 -12.76 36.22
C HIS A 239 20.49 -12.30 37.46
#